data_AF-A0A0K8Q668-F1
#
_entry.id   AF-A0A0K8Q668-F1
#
_cell.length_a   1.000
_cell.length_b   1.000
_cell.length_c   1.000
_cell.angle_alpha   90.00
_cell.angle_beta   90.00
_cell.angle_gamma   90.00
#
_symmetry.space_group_name_H-M   'P 1'
#
loop_
_entity.id
_entity.type
_entity.pdbx_description
1 polymer ?
#
loop_
_entity_poly.entity_id
_entity_poly.type
_entity_poly.pdbx_seq_one_letter_code
_entity_poly.pdbx_strand_id
1 'polypeptide(L)'
;MIVQLRICVPAELSALVVESCTAQTGAAEVAVHRGASVLPPGDVVWAHVARESVEELLEKLHALKVEELGSVAITTPELMLSQRADRAEAAAPGDGADAMVWDEVTRQTGEDSRLTWSYLAFLVLATQLAAIGIVTDSTIA
;
A
#
# COMPACT_ATOMS: atom_id res chain seq x y z
N MET A 1 -12.29 5.38 -4.18
CA MET A 1 -12.11 3.94 -3.86
C MET A 1 -11.70 3.81 -2.39
N ILE A 2 -12.10 2.78 -1.63
CA ILE A 2 -11.64 2.60 -0.24
C ILE A 2 -10.38 1.75 -0.15
N VAL A 3 -9.46 2.11 0.74
CA VAL A 3 -8.32 1.29 1.17
C VAL A 3 -8.41 0.99 2.67
N GLN A 4 -7.75 -0.09 3.08
CA GLN A 4 -7.56 -0.46 4.47
C GLN A 4 -6.14 -0.10 4.91
N LEU A 5 -6.03 0.66 6.00
CA LEU A 5 -4.80 0.93 6.71
C LEU A 5 -4.75 0.05 7.96
N ARG A 6 -3.62 -0.63 8.16
CA ARG A 6 -3.27 -1.32 9.40
C ARG A 6 -2.07 -0.62 10.00
N ILE A 7 -2.24 -0.09 11.21
CA ILE A 7 -1.24 0.69 11.91
C ILE A 7 -0.90 -0.04 13.22
N CYS A 8 0.37 -0.42 13.41
CA CYS A 8 0.85 -0.93 14.70
C CYS A 8 1.66 0.17 15.37
N VAL A 9 1.33 0.52 16.61
CA VAL A 9 2.04 1.57 17.36
C VAL A 9 2.17 1.24 18.84
N PRO A 10 3.17 1.80 19.53
CA PRO A 10 3.23 1.78 20.98
C PRO A 10 1.95 2.38 21.61
N ALA A 11 1.60 1.90 22.80
CA ALA A 11 0.35 2.27 23.48
C ALA A 11 0.24 3.79 23.75
N GLU A 12 1.38 4.47 23.91
CA GLU A 12 1.45 5.92 24.16
C GLU A 12 0.95 6.75 22.96
N LEU A 13 1.15 6.25 21.74
CA LEU A 13 0.75 6.94 20.49
C LEU A 13 -0.63 6.50 19.98
N SER A 14 -1.16 5.40 20.50
CA SER A 14 -2.44 4.81 20.07
C SER A 14 -3.58 5.83 20.05
N ALA A 15 -3.74 6.62 21.11
CA ALA A 15 -4.81 7.61 21.19
C ALA A 15 -4.72 8.68 20.08
N LEU A 16 -3.51 9.19 19.81
CA LEU A 16 -3.27 10.22 18.80
C LEU A 16 -3.48 9.68 17.38
N VAL A 17 -3.08 8.43 17.13
CA VAL A 17 -3.31 7.75 15.85
C VAL A 17 -4.81 7.56 15.60
N VAL A 18 -5.55 7.13 16.61
CA VAL A 18 -7.00 6.94 16.52
C VAL A 18 -7.71 8.26 16.27
N GLU A 19 -7.31 9.32 16.96
CA GLU A 19 -7.84 10.68 16.74
C GLU A 19 -7.57 11.13 15.30
N SER A 20 -6.34 10.96 14.81
CA SER A 20 -5.97 11.31 13.43
C SER A 20 -6.80 10.55 12.39
N CYS A 21 -7.03 9.25 12.62
CA CYS A 21 -7.85 8.43 11.72
C CYS A 21 -9.34 8.83 11.77
N THR A 22 -9.88 9.10 12.96
CA THR A 22 -11.31 9.40 13.13
C THR A 22 -11.68 10.83 12.74
N ALA A 23 -10.72 11.77 12.80
CA ALA A 23 -10.90 13.15 12.34
C ALA A 23 -10.84 13.29 10.81
N GLN A 24 -10.38 12.27 10.08
CA GLN A 24 -10.26 12.33 8.63
C GLN A 24 -11.65 12.23 7.97
N THR A 25 -11.97 13.19 7.10
CA THR A 25 -13.29 13.27 6.42
C THR A 25 -13.59 12.00 5.61
N GLY A 26 -12.59 11.41 4.97
CA GLY A 26 -12.70 10.18 4.20
C GLY A 26 -12.65 8.88 5.03
N ALA A 27 -12.72 8.93 6.36
CA ALA A 27 -12.72 7.73 7.19
C ALA A 27 -14.11 7.07 7.22
N ALA A 28 -14.19 5.83 6.74
CA ALA A 28 -15.41 5.03 6.76
C ALA A 28 -15.57 4.23 8.06
N GLU A 29 -14.46 3.69 8.56
CA GLU A 29 -14.42 2.83 9.75
C GLU A 29 -13.05 2.93 10.41
N VAL A 30 -13.03 2.94 11.74
CA VAL A 30 -11.81 2.85 12.54
C VAL A 30 -12.04 1.86 13.68
N ALA A 31 -11.17 0.88 13.80
CA ALA A 31 -11.18 -0.14 14.85
C ALA A 31 -9.84 -0.13 15.59
N VAL A 32 -9.88 -0.38 16.90
CA VAL A 32 -8.70 -0.36 17.77
C VAL A 32 -8.62 -1.65 18.55
N HIS A 33 -7.51 -2.37 18.38
CA HIS A 33 -7.20 -3.59 19.09
C HIS A 33 -6.09 -3.30 20.10
N ARG A 34 -6.48 -3.01 21.35
CA ARG A 34 -5.54 -2.67 22.43
C ARG A 34 -4.70 -3.87 22.85
N GLY A 35 -3.39 -3.68 23.00
CA GLY A 35 -2.44 -4.73 23.39
C GLY A 35 -2.25 -5.83 22.35
N ALA A 36 -2.75 -5.65 21.13
CA ALA A 36 -2.70 -6.67 20.09
C ALA A 36 -1.35 -6.74 19.37
N SER A 37 -0.51 -5.69 19.48
CA SER A 37 0.83 -5.68 18.92
C SER A 37 1.83 -6.17 19.95
N VAL A 38 2.62 -7.19 19.59
CA VAL A 38 3.64 -7.79 20.45
C VAL A 38 5.03 -7.21 20.18
N LEU A 39 5.35 -6.96 18.91
CA LEU A 39 6.62 -6.38 18.49
C LEU A 39 6.37 -5.37 17.36
N PRO A 40 6.43 -4.07 17.62
CA PRO A 40 6.61 -3.44 18.94
C PRO A 40 5.40 -3.66 19.87
N PRO A 41 5.58 -3.68 21.20
CA PRO A 41 4.49 -3.85 22.15
C PRO A 41 3.55 -2.63 22.10
N GLY A 42 2.25 -2.87 21.94
CA GLY A 42 1.25 -1.80 21.88
C GLY A 42 -0.05 -2.21 21.19
N ASP A 43 -0.61 -1.29 20.42
CA ASP A 43 -1.95 -1.40 19.85
C ASP A 43 -1.91 -1.56 18.33
N VAL A 44 -2.97 -2.15 17.78
CA VAL A 44 -3.21 -2.24 16.33
C VAL A 44 -4.47 -1.47 15.99
N VAL A 45 -4.34 -0.46 15.12
CA VAL A 45 -5.45 0.35 14.62
C VAL A 45 -5.72 -0.03 13.18
N TRP A 46 -6.97 -0.34 12.86
CA TRP A 46 -7.43 -0.56 11.50
C TRP A 46 -8.30 0.62 11.09
N ALA A 47 -8.08 1.15 9.88
CA ALA A 47 -8.90 2.22 9.34
C ALA A 47 -9.26 1.93 7.88
N HIS A 48 -10.53 2.01 7.54
CA HIS A 48 -10.98 2.06 6.16
C HIS A 48 -11.14 3.51 5.76
N VAL A 49 -10.40 3.95 4.76
CA VAL A 49 -10.33 5.35 4.35
C VAL A 49 -10.43 5.44 2.84
N ALA A 50 -11.12 6.47 2.35
CA ALA A 50 -11.12 6.83 0.95
C ALA A 50 -9.69 7.08 0.47
N ARG A 51 -9.33 6.52 -0.69
CA ARG A 51 -7.99 6.57 -1.29
C ARG A 51 -7.47 8.00 -1.38
N GLU A 52 -8.37 8.93 -1.68
CA GLU A 52 -8.14 10.35 -1.85
C GLU A 52 -7.78 11.05 -0.53
N SER A 53 -8.18 10.48 0.61
CA SER A 53 -7.86 10.96 1.96
C SER A 53 -6.66 10.26 2.60
N VAL A 54 -6.01 9.33 1.89
CA VAL A 54 -4.88 8.55 2.44
C VAL A 54 -3.65 9.42 2.60
N GLU A 55 -3.32 10.25 1.61
CA GLU A 55 -2.10 11.08 1.63
C GLU A 55 -2.09 12.02 2.85
N GLU A 56 -3.17 12.77 3.06
CA GLU A 56 -3.32 13.65 4.22
C GLU A 56 -3.23 12.87 5.55
N LEU A 57 -3.78 11.65 5.61
CA LEU A 57 -3.68 10.80 6.79
C LEU A 57 -2.24 10.30 7.01
N LEU A 58 -1.53 9.91 5.95
CA LEU A 58 -0.14 9.48 6.03
C LEU A 58 0.78 10.62 6.48
N GLU A 59 0.56 11.85 6.01
CA GLU A 59 1.31 13.02 6.49
C GLU A 59 1.15 13.22 8.00
N LYS A 60 -0.08 13.08 8.54
CA LYS A 60 -0.34 13.14 9.98
C LYS A 60 0.35 12.02 10.74
N LEU A 61 0.33 10.79 10.22
CA LEU A 61 1.01 9.64 10.83
C LEU A 61 2.54 9.77 10.78
N HIS A 62 3.08 10.35 9.72
CA HIS A 62 4.50 10.66 9.57
C HIS A 62 4.95 11.71 10.59
N ALA A 63 4.16 12.77 10.81
CA ALA A 63 4.41 13.76 11.86
C ALA A 63 4.40 13.15 13.28
N LEU A 64 3.66 12.05 13.48
CA LEU A 64 3.64 11.26 14.72
C LEU A 64 4.76 10.22 14.81
N LYS A 65 5.66 10.15 13.81
CA LYS A 65 6.80 9.20 13.75
C LYS A 65 6.38 7.73 13.84
N VAL A 66 5.21 7.41 13.29
CA VAL A 66 4.66 6.04 13.32
C VAL A 66 5.54 5.03 12.58
N GLU A 67 6.22 5.46 11.52
CA GLU A 67 7.15 4.62 10.75
C GLU A 67 8.43 4.22 11.53
N GLU A 68 8.86 5.05 12.48
CA GLU A 68 10.07 4.78 13.29
C GLU A 68 9.74 3.86 14.47
N LEU A 69 8.57 4.04 15.07
CA LEU A 69 8.17 3.39 16.33
C LEU A 69 7.24 2.19 16.12
N GLY A 70 6.77 1.98 14.90
CA GLY A 70 5.66 1.11 14.57
C GLY A 70 5.69 0.63 13.13
N SER A 71 4.51 0.49 12.53
CA SER A 71 4.38 0.25 11.10
C SER A 71 3.03 0.69 10.59
N VAL A 72 2.98 1.11 9.33
CA VAL A 72 1.74 1.32 8.57
C VAL A 72 1.78 0.37 7.38
N ALA A 73 0.68 -0.33 7.15
CA ALA A 73 0.48 -1.14 5.96
C ALA A 73 -0.84 -0.72 5.30
N ILE A 74 -0.82 -0.55 3.99
CA ILE A 74 -1.99 -0.19 3.20
C ILE A 74 -2.34 -1.38 2.33
N THR A 75 -3.63 -1.72 2.26
CA THR A 75 -4.12 -2.82 1.43
C THR A 75 -5.42 -2.37 0.77
N THR A 76 -5.61 -2.74 -0.48
CA THR A 76 -6.85 -2.44 -1.21
C THR A 76 -7.73 -3.68 -1.21
N PRO A 77 -8.91 -3.66 -0.59
CA PRO A 77 -9.82 -4.81 -0.60
C PRO A 77 -10.35 -5.05 -2.02
N GLU A 78 -10.45 -6.33 -2.44
CA GLU A 78 -11.00 -6.70 -3.75
C GLU A 78 -12.50 -6.36 -3.88
N LEU A 79 -13.23 -6.43 -2.76
CA LEU A 79 -14.64 -6.08 -2.67
C LEU A 79 -14.94 -5.52 -1.29
N MET A 80 -15.62 -4.38 -1.24
CA MET A 80 -16.13 -3.80 -0.01
C MET A 80 -17.59 -3.41 -0.18
N LEU A 81 -18.47 -3.95 0.67
CA LEU A 81 -19.91 -3.65 0.67
C LEU A 81 -20.26 -2.87 1.94
N SER A 82 -20.27 -1.54 1.84
CA SER A 82 -20.58 -0.70 2.99
C SER A 82 -21.09 0.68 2.56
N GLN A 83 -22.26 1.07 3.06
CA GLN A 83 -22.77 2.43 2.84
C GLN A 83 -21.91 3.51 3.49
N ARG A 84 -21.09 3.16 4.49
CA ARG A 84 -20.15 4.10 5.13
C ARG A 84 -18.93 4.30 4.23
N ALA A 85 -18.48 3.25 3.55
CA ALA A 85 -17.44 3.30 2.53
C ALA A 85 -17.87 4.21 1.37
N ASP A 86 -19.06 3.97 0.80
CA ASP A 86 -19.58 4.78 -0.31
C ASP A 86 -19.69 6.27 0.06
N ARG A 87 -20.14 6.56 1.30
CA ARG A 87 -20.24 7.94 1.82
C ARG A 87 -18.87 8.58 2.04
N ALA A 88 -17.91 7.83 2.56
CA ALA A 88 -16.57 8.32 2.81
C ALA A 88 -15.85 8.66 1.50
N GLU A 89 -16.01 7.82 0.47
CA GLU A 89 -15.52 8.08 -0.88
C GLU A 89 -16.15 9.33 -1.48
N ALA A 90 -17.48 9.47 -1.40
CA ALA A 90 -18.18 10.64 -1.92
C ALA A 90 -17.86 11.95 -1.15
N ALA A 91 -17.48 11.84 0.13
CA ALA A 91 -17.13 12.98 0.97
C ALA A 91 -15.64 13.38 0.86
N ALA A 92 -14.80 12.51 0.30
CA ALA A 92 -13.39 12.79 0.13
C ALA A 92 -13.17 13.80 -1.03
N PRO A 93 -12.34 14.84 -0.82
CA PRO A 93 -12.06 15.82 -1.86
C PRO A 93 -11.08 15.26 -2.90
N GLY A 94 -11.52 15.09 -4.15
CA GLY A 94 -10.66 14.70 -5.28
C GLY A 94 -11.41 13.95 -6.38
N ASP A 95 -10.79 13.83 -7.57
CA ASP A 95 -11.17 12.83 -8.58
C ASP A 95 -10.26 11.61 -8.39
N GLY A 96 -10.79 10.39 -8.45
CA GLY A 96 -10.07 9.16 -8.08
C GLY A 96 -8.81 8.87 -8.93
N ALA A 97 -8.64 9.63 -10.02
CA ALA A 97 -7.46 9.61 -10.89
C ALA A 97 -6.22 10.34 -10.32
N ASP A 98 -6.39 11.27 -9.37
CA ASP A 98 -5.31 12.17 -8.90
C ASP A 98 -4.71 11.78 -7.53
N ALA A 99 -5.26 10.78 -6.84
CA ALA A 99 -4.71 10.30 -5.57
C ALA A 99 -3.51 9.38 -5.81
N MET A 100 -2.36 9.97 -6.09
CA MET A 100 -1.10 9.25 -6.27
C MET A 100 -0.55 8.86 -4.89
N VAL A 101 -0.89 7.66 -4.41
CA VAL A 101 -0.31 7.09 -3.18
C VAL A 101 1.17 6.81 -3.45
N TRP A 102 2.02 7.80 -3.20
CA TRP A 102 3.46 7.82 -3.54
C TRP A 102 4.33 6.83 -2.74
N ASP A 103 3.74 6.00 -1.87
CA ASP A 103 4.51 5.05 -1.06
C ASP A 103 4.71 3.68 -1.73
N GLU A 104 3.88 3.33 -2.74
CA GLU A 104 4.10 2.12 -3.55
C GLU A 104 5.31 2.32 -4.49
N VAL A 105 5.56 3.55 -4.97
CA VAL A 105 6.62 3.80 -5.96
C VAL A 105 8.03 3.79 -5.35
N THR A 106 8.20 4.08 -4.06
CA THR A 106 9.54 4.13 -3.45
C THR A 106 10.04 2.75 -3.03
N ARG A 107 9.15 1.76 -2.82
CA ARG A 107 9.57 0.37 -2.46
C ARG A 107 9.21 -0.71 -3.48
N GLN A 108 8.32 -0.42 -4.44
CA GLN A 108 8.01 -1.31 -5.57
C GLN A 108 8.56 -0.77 -6.91
N THR A 109 9.66 -0.01 -6.88
CA THR A 109 10.55 0.17 -8.04
C THR A 109 11.91 -0.51 -7.85
N GLY A 110 12.07 -1.31 -6.77
CA GLY A 110 13.32 -2.01 -6.46
C GLY A 110 13.30 -3.53 -6.67
N GLU A 111 12.12 -4.18 -6.58
CA GLU A 111 12.05 -5.64 -6.60
C GLU A 111 11.70 -6.24 -7.97
N ASP A 112 10.93 -5.53 -8.81
CA ASP A 112 10.65 -5.96 -10.19
C ASP A 112 11.75 -5.58 -11.20
N SER A 113 12.83 -4.94 -10.74
CA SER A 113 14.02 -4.63 -11.53
C SER A 113 15.31 -5.12 -10.88
N ARG A 114 15.27 -6.25 -10.16
CA ARG A 114 16.51 -6.97 -9.86
C ARG A 114 16.96 -7.67 -11.13
N LEU A 115 17.90 -7.04 -11.84
CA LEU A 115 18.69 -7.66 -12.90
C LEU A 115 19.44 -8.86 -12.29
N THR A 116 18.77 -10.01 -12.23
CA THR A 116 19.38 -11.23 -11.70
C THR A 116 20.29 -11.83 -12.75
N TRP A 117 21.36 -12.47 -12.31
CA TRP A 117 22.25 -13.20 -13.20
C TRP A 117 21.48 -14.25 -14.02
N SER A 118 20.50 -14.90 -13.40
CA SER A 118 19.61 -15.86 -14.08
C SER A 118 18.76 -15.20 -15.16
N TYR A 119 18.18 -14.02 -14.90
CA TYR A 119 17.42 -13.28 -15.91
C TYR A 119 18.27 -12.92 -17.13
N LEU A 120 19.49 -12.42 -16.93
CA LEU A 120 20.44 -12.14 -18.01
C LEU A 120 20.83 -13.40 -18.78
N ALA A 121 21.09 -14.51 -18.08
CA ALA A 121 21.42 -15.78 -18.71
C ALA A 121 20.28 -16.29 -19.62
N PHE A 122 19.03 -16.22 -19.15
CA PHE A 122 17.86 -16.58 -19.95
C PHE A 122 17.65 -15.63 -21.14
N LEU A 123 17.85 -14.33 -20.97
CA LEU A 123 17.72 -13.34 -22.04
C LEU A 123 18.76 -13.56 -23.16
N VAL A 124 20.01 -13.87 -22.79
CA VAL A 124 21.08 -14.21 -23.75
C VAL A 124 20.75 -15.51 -24.48
N LEU A 125 20.33 -16.56 -23.75
CA LEU A 125 19.89 -17.83 -24.33
C LEU A 125 18.73 -17.64 -25.32
N ALA A 126 17.70 -16.89 -24.94
CA ALA A 126 16.56 -16.61 -25.79
C ALA A 126 16.97 -15.87 -27.08
N THR A 127 17.85 -14.87 -26.96
CA THR A 127 18.38 -14.12 -28.11
C THR A 127 19.19 -15.03 -29.03
N GLN A 128 20.00 -15.92 -28.47
CA GLN A 128 20.80 -16.87 -29.25
C GLN A 128 19.93 -17.89 -29.99
N LEU A 129 18.90 -18.42 -29.32
CA LEU A 129 17.92 -19.32 -29.93
C LEU A 129 17.16 -18.64 -31.07
N ALA A 130 16.73 -17.39 -30.86
CA ALA A 130 16.08 -16.60 -31.91
C ALA A 130 17.00 -16.35 -33.11
N ALA A 131 18.27 -15.98 -32.86
CA ALA A 131 19.27 -15.78 -33.91
C ALA A 131 19.56 -17.07 -34.69
N ILE A 132 19.67 -18.21 -34.00
CA ILE A 132 19.83 -19.52 -34.63
C ILE A 132 18.60 -19.85 -35.49
N GLY A 133 17.39 -19.63 -34.98
CA GLY A 133 16.14 -19.87 -35.72
C GLY A 133 16.06 -19.04 -37.01
N ILE A 134 16.51 -17.78 -36.98
CA ILE A 134 16.59 -16.92 -38.17
C ILE A 134 17.63 -17.45 -39.16
N VAL A 135 18.83 -17.82 -38.70
CA VAL A 135 19.92 -18.26 -39.60
C VAL A 135 19.65 -19.64 -40.19
N THR A 136 18.99 -20.53 -39.46
CA THR A 136 18.71 -21.89 -39.91
C THR A 136 17.44 -22.03 -40.75
N ASP A 137 16.71 -20.93 -40.98
CA ASP A 137 15.42 -20.89 -41.70
C ASP A 137 14.44 -21.96 -41.17
N SER A 138 14.52 -22.24 -39.86
CA SER A 138 13.72 -23.29 -39.24
C SER A 138 12.29 -22.81 -39.07
N THR A 139 11.39 -23.29 -39.92
CA THR A 139 9.95 -23.06 -39.78
C THR A 139 9.41 -23.90 -38.63
N ILE A 140 9.67 -23.49 -37.39
CA ILE A 140 8.89 -23.92 -36.23
C ILE A 140 7.98 -22.74 -35.87
N ALA A 141 6.95 -22.58 -36.69
CA ALA A 141 5.75 -21.81 -36.38
C ALA A 141 4.65 -22.80 -35.98
#